data_AF-A0A9D4JKX4-F1
#
_entry.id   AF-A0A9D4JKX4-F1
#
_cell.length_a   1.000
_cell.length_b   1.000
_cell.length_c   1.000
_cell.angle_alpha   90.00
_cell.angle_beta   90.00
_cell.angle_gamma   90.00
#
_symmetry.space_group_name_H-M   'P 1'
#
loop_
_entity.id
_entity.type
_entity.pdbx_description
1 polymer ?
#
loop_
_entity_poly.entity_id
_entity_poly.type
_entity_poly.pdbx_seq_one_letter_code
_entity_poly.pdbx_strand_id
1 'polypeptide(L)'
;MTLEPSPQAISDIQESTVHFEEETNKGEHRSNITPQTSKTLLIGDSILRGINKRGLCESVDICTLPGKTMLDICEKLRKMNISDLSKIIIFAGGNDVSNGQPISIIKDVILQTSQCIQDQTNCEIFICKISPRRDVDVRDFNSMLEDVSSELPVKLIDCYNCFVYGNGQLANRLFRPDGIHPSNYGSSSLVAAINEVVHITKKRMQQQQQQHRQLDQNQRRRTSNGDFKNGHREYRSAKPNFQYGLHGFRNGHRDFRNGYHDFRKGHHDFRNGHHNFFRQHDLRNAHLDTRSEYQDCHNENRDFRYVRRHVNHENSRHCTNCGRQNHVTRDCRLPKRQ
;
A
#
# COMPACT_ATOMS: atom_id res chain seq x y z
N MET A 1 59.71 79.77 -0.69
CA MET A 1 60.51 79.97 -1.92
C MET A 1 59.55 80.10 -3.11
N THR A 2 59.09 81.33 -3.33
CA THR A 2 59.13 82.07 -4.61
C THR A 2 59.54 81.29 -5.88
N LEU A 3 58.63 81.11 -6.86
CA LEU A 3 58.55 81.91 -8.12
C LEU A 3 57.63 81.28 -9.19
N GLU A 4 56.80 82.15 -9.76
CA GLU A 4 55.87 82.12 -10.92
C GLU A 4 56.48 81.69 -12.29
N PRO A 5 55.80 81.72 -13.50
CA PRO A 5 54.52 82.40 -13.88
C PRO A 5 53.55 81.76 -14.93
N SER A 6 52.38 82.41 -15.00
CA SER A 6 51.36 82.66 -16.08
C SER A 6 51.94 82.80 -17.53
N PRO A 7 51.20 82.76 -18.69
CA PRO A 7 49.85 83.36 -18.89
C PRO A 7 48.87 82.89 -20.02
N GLN A 8 47.64 83.47 -19.96
CA GLN A 8 46.70 83.81 -21.06
C GLN A 8 45.87 82.64 -21.68
N ALA A 9 44.57 82.73 -22.03
CA ALA A 9 43.64 83.85 -22.24
C ALA A 9 42.15 83.38 -22.40
N ILE A 10 41.20 84.33 -22.33
CA ILE A 10 39.88 84.40 -23.05
C ILE A 10 38.72 83.61 -22.39
N SER A 11 37.94 84.20 -21.48
CA SER A 11 36.76 85.10 -21.65
C SER A 11 35.42 84.39 -21.90
N ASP A 12 34.51 84.58 -20.94
CA ASP A 12 33.08 84.89 -21.09
C ASP A 12 32.28 84.16 -22.18
N ILE A 13 31.43 83.22 -21.76
CA ILE A 13 30.29 82.77 -22.54
C ILE A 13 29.01 83.29 -21.88
N GLN A 14 28.40 84.23 -22.59
CA GLN A 14 27.08 84.81 -22.34
C GLN A 14 25.96 83.78 -22.52
N GLU A 15 24.92 83.98 -21.73
CA GLU A 15 23.57 83.48 -21.92
C GLU A 15 23.11 83.64 -23.37
N SER A 16 22.63 82.55 -23.96
CA SER A 16 21.76 82.59 -25.14
C SER A 16 20.58 81.66 -24.91
N THR A 17 19.48 82.32 -24.55
CA THR A 17 18.10 81.84 -24.60
C THR A 17 17.80 81.27 -25.99
N VAL A 18 17.42 80.00 -26.06
CA VAL A 18 16.82 79.42 -27.28
C VAL A 18 15.44 78.88 -26.93
N HIS A 19 14.46 79.47 -27.60
CA HIS A 19 13.05 79.15 -27.62
C HIS A 19 12.80 77.66 -27.87
N PHE A 20 12.02 77.02 -27.00
CA PHE A 20 11.30 75.80 -27.31
C PHE A 20 10.05 76.17 -28.11
N GLU A 21 10.07 75.88 -29.41
CA GLU A 21 8.85 75.82 -30.21
C GLU A 21 8.16 74.47 -29.96
N GLU A 22 6.91 74.58 -29.54
CA GLU A 22 6.02 73.50 -29.18
C GLU A 22 5.33 72.98 -30.47
N GLU A 23 6.01 72.07 -31.19
CA GLU A 23 5.37 71.36 -32.30
C GLU A 23 4.57 70.15 -31.80
N THR A 24 3.27 70.39 -31.73
CA THR A 24 2.21 69.40 -31.49
C THR A 24 2.08 68.44 -32.68
N ASN A 25 2.90 67.40 -32.72
CA ASN A 25 2.73 66.33 -33.70
C ASN A 25 1.89 65.18 -33.13
N LYS A 26 0.57 65.29 -33.33
CA LYS A 26 -0.41 64.21 -33.16
C LYS A 26 -0.19 63.16 -34.26
N GLY A 27 0.76 62.28 -34.05
CA GLY A 27 0.90 61.03 -34.78
C GLY A 27 0.86 59.87 -33.78
N GLU A 28 -0.31 59.25 -33.62
CA GLU A 28 -0.46 57.97 -32.93
C GLU A 28 0.31 56.89 -33.72
N HIS A 29 1.64 56.84 -33.55
CA HIS A 29 2.37 55.62 -33.73
C HIS A 29 1.99 54.70 -32.56
N ARG A 30 0.89 53.98 -32.74
CA ARG A 30 0.69 52.69 -32.09
C ARG A 30 1.92 51.85 -32.47
N SER A 31 2.91 51.85 -31.59
CA SER A 31 3.88 50.78 -31.53
C SER A 31 3.05 49.51 -31.42
N ASN A 32 2.99 48.77 -32.52
CA ASN A 32 2.57 47.38 -32.47
C ASN A 32 3.60 46.70 -31.60
N ILE A 33 3.39 46.72 -30.28
CA ILE A 33 3.98 45.80 -29.35
C ILE A 33 3.43 44.45 -29.81
N THR A 34 4.11 43.82 -30.76
CA THR A 34 3.97 42.38 -30.99
C THR A 34 4.10 41.76 -29.61
N PRO A 35 3.05 41.07 -29.10
CA PRO A 35 3.13 40.47 -27.80
C PRO A 35 4.37 39.57 -27.83
N GLN A 36 5.37 39.88 -27.00
CA GLN A 36 6.55 39.03 -26.85
C GLN A 36 6.00 37.65 -26.50
N THR A 37 6.05 36.73 -27.46
CA THR A 37 5.49 35.41 -27.30
C THR A 37 6.34 34.73 -26.24
N SER A 38 5.75 34.58 -25.06
CA SER A 38 6.43 34.05 -23.90
C SER A 38 6.87 32.62 -24.17
N LYS A 39 8.20 32.39 -24.17
CA LYS A 39 8.74 31.08 -24.54
C LYS A 39 8.53 30.06 -23.42
N THR A 40 8.31 28.82 -23.82
CA THR A 40 8.16 27.67 -22.94
C THR A 40 9.22 26.64 -23.31
N LEU A 41 10.02 26.20 -22.34
CA LEU A 41 11.00 25.15 -22.53
C LEU A 41 10.47 23.84 -21.93
N LEU A 42 10.33 22.81 -22.75
CA LEU A 42 10.14 21.43 -22.30
C LEU A 42 11.48 20.71 -22.33
N ILE A 43 12.06 20.42 -21.16
CA ILE A 43 13.36 19.78 -21.01
C ILE A 43 13.23 18.44 -20.31
N GLY A 44 14.01 17.44 -20.74
CA GLY A 44 13.94 16.12 -20.14
C GLY A 44 14.76 15.06 -20.83
N ASP A 45 14.55 13.81 -20.42
CA ASP A 45 15.31 12.65 -20.88
C ASP A 45 14.78 12.05 -22.21
N SER A 46 15.17 10.80 -22.51
CA SER A 46 14.79 10.10 -23.75
C SER A 46 13.28 9.90 -23.94
N ILE A 47 12.46 10.03 -22.89
CA ILE A 47 11.00 9.90 -22.97
C ILE A 47 10.41 10.99 -23.88
N LEU A 48 11.02 12.18 -23.91
CA LEU A 48 10.56 13.30 -24.74
C LEU A 48 10.85 13.11 -26.23
N ARG A 49 11.72 12.16 -26.61
CA ARG A 49 12.15 11.97 -28.01
C ARG A 49 10.99 11.64 -28.96
N GLY A 50 9.93 11.03 -28.43
CA GLY A 50 8.74 10.67 -29.20
C GLY A 50 7.78 11.84 -29.48
N ILE A 51 8.02 13.03 -28.90
CA ILE A 51 7.12 14.17 -29.06
C ILE A 51 7.33 14.83 -30.44
N ASN A 52 6.24 14.92 -31.21
CA ASN A 52 6.26 15.54 -32.52
C ASN A 52 6.25 17.07 -32.42
N LYS A 53 7.41 17.70 -32.67
CA LYS A 53 7.56 19.16 -32.67
C LYS A 53 6.57 19.90 -33.58
N ARG A 54 6.14 19.30 -34.71
CA ARG A 54 5.18 19.94 -35.64
C ARG A 54 3.81 20.21 -35.00
N GLY A 55 3.43 19.41 -33.99
CA GLY A 55 2.17 19.54 -33.27
C GLY A 55 2.18 20.59 -32.15
N LEU A 56 3.36 21.09 -31.77
CA LEU A 56 3.53 22.05 -30.68
C LEU A 56 3.42 23.50 -31.14
N CYS A 57 3.09 24.40 -30.22
CA CYS A 57 3.15 25.84 -30.44
C CYS A 57 4.57 26.27 -30.81
N GLU A 58 4.69 27.33 -31.62
CA GLU A 58 5.99 27.86 -32.07
C GLU A 58 6.82 28.46 -30.93
N SER A 59 6.16 28.85 -29.84
CA SER A 59 6.81 29.32 -28.62
C SER A 59 7.32 28.20 -27.70
N VAL A 60 7.14 26.92 -28.08
CA VAL A 60 7.55 25.77 -27.27
C VAL A 60 8.80 25.12 -27.85
N ASP A 61 9.89 25.20 -27.11
CA ASP A 61 11.13 24.50 -27.42
C ASP A 61 11.20 23.18 -26.65
N ILE A 62 11.71 22.13 -27.31
CA ILE A 62 11.99 20.84 -26.67
C ILE A 62 13.50 20.61 -26.62
N CYS A 63 14.03 20.44 -25.41
CA CYS A 63 15.41 20.02 -25.15
C CYS A 63 15.42 18.58 -24.62
N THR A 64 15.88 17.65 -25.43
CA THR A 64 15.95 16.23 -25.09
C THR A 64 17.39 15.84 -24.80
N LEU A 65 17.64 15.27 -23.63
CA LEU A 65 18.93 14.82 -23.15
C LEU A 65 18.87 13.31 -22.82
N PRO A 66 19.03 12.42 -23.82
CA PRO A 66 18.84 10.98 -23.63
C PRO A 66 19.75 10.37 -22.55
N GLY A 67 19.19 9.49 -21.73
CA GLY A 67 19.92 8.78 -20.67
C GLY A 67 20.39 9.67 -19.52
N LYS A 68 19.98 10.94 -19.49
CA LYS A 68 20.37 11.88 -18.44
C LYS A 68 19.49 11.77 -17.19
N THR A 69 20.09 12.12 -16.07
CA THR A 69 19.51 12.15 -14.72
C THR A 69 18.93 13.53 -14.40
N MET A 70 18.20 13.67 -13.31
CA MET A 70 17.69 14.97 -12.85
C MET A 70 18.84 15.96 -12.59
N LEU A 71 19.95 15.49 -12.02
CA LEU A 71 21.15 16.30 -11.80
C LEU A 71 21.69 16.90 -13.10
N ASP A 72 21.83 16.09 -14.15
CA ASP A 72 22.27 16.57 -15.47
C ASP A 72 21.34 17.65 -16.03
N ILE A 73 20.02 17.46 -15.89
CA ILE A 73 19.03 18.43 -16.37
C ILE A 73 19.14 19.74 -15.59
N CYS A 74 19.22 19.66 -14.27
CA CYS A 74 19.38 20.82 -13.40
C CYS A 74 20.66 21.59 -13.68
N GLU A 75 21.80 20.90 -13.87
CA GLU A 75 23.04 21.54 -14.29
C GLU A 75 22.93 22.24 -15.65
N LYS A 76 22.22 21.62 -16.60
CA LYS A 76 21.99 22.24 -17.91
C LYS A 76 21.17 23.53 -17.77
N LEU A 77 20.13 23.51 -16.95
CA LEU A 77 19.29 24.70 -16.69
C LEU A 77 20.10 25.84 -16.07
N ARG A 78 20.94 25.55 -15.07
CA ARG A 78 21.81 26.58 -14.43
C ARG A 78 22.81 27.22 -15.40
N LYS A 79 23.23 26.50 -16.45
CA LYS A 79 24.18 26.98 -17.46
C LYS A 79 23.50 27.65 -18.66
N MET A 80 22.17 27.60 -18.73
CA MET A 80 21.40 28.13 -19.87
C MET A 80 20.98 29.56 -19.60
N ASN A 81 20.93 30.39 -20.64
CA ASN A 81 20.24 31.67 -20.54
C ASN A 81 18.72 31.41 -20.51
N ILE A 82 18.10 31.69 -19.37
CA ILE A 82 16.68 31.47 -19.12
C ILE A 82 15.87 32.78 -19.01
N SER A 83 16.50 33.93 -19.28
CA SER A 83 15.88 35.25 -19.12
C SER A 83 14.68 35.50 -20.06
N ASP A 84 14.64 34.82 -21.21
CA ASP A 84 13.54 34.92 -22.18
C ASP A 84 12.46 33.84 -22.01
N LEU A 85 12.63 32.94 -21.02
CA LEU A 85 11.68 31.88 -20.73
C LEU A 85 10.65 32.34 -19.71
N SER A 86 9.39 32.06 -20.02
CA SER A 86 8.27 32.27 -19.08
C SER A 86 7.89 31.01 -18.32
N LYS A 87 8.14 29.84 -18.92
CA LYS A 87 7.79 28.53 -18.36
C LYS A 87 8.87 27.52 -18.66
N ILE A 88 9.20 26.71 -17.67
CA ILE A 88 10.07 25.54 -17.81
C ILE A 88 9.27 24.32 -17.36
N ILE A 89 9.19 23.31 -18.21
CA ILE A 89 8.57 22.01 -17.92
C ILE A 89 9.69 20.97 -17.89
N ILE A 90 9.88 20.32 -16.74
CA ILE A 90 10.92 19.34 -16.50
C ILE A 90 10.31 17.94 -16.51
N PHE A 91 10.84 17.05 -17.34
CA PHE A 91 10.53 15.62 -17.36
C PHE A 91 11.81 14.80 -17.24
N ALA A 92 12.22 14.50 -16.01
CA ALA A 92 13.42 13.69 -15.73
C ALA A 92 13.34 13.08 -14.33
N GLY A 93 14.10 12.03 -14.07
CA GLY A 93 14.07 11.31 -12.80
C GLY A 93 14.00 9.79 -12.98
N GLY A 94 13.44 9.31 -14.09
CA GLY A 94 13.29 7.87 -14.33
C GLY A 94 14.63 7.12 -14.34
N ASN A 95 15.67 7.73 -14.90
CA ASN A 95 17.01 7.13 -14.91
C ASN A 95 17.67 7.19 -13.52
N ASP A 96 17.41 8.24 -12.74
CA ASP A 96 17.90 8.34 -11.36
C ASP A 96 17.37 7.18 -10.51
N VAL A 97 16.07 6.91 -10.59
CA VAL A 97 15.43 5.80 -9.88
C VAL A 97 16.00 4.46 -10.39
N SER A 98 16.12 4.28 -11.70
CA SER A 98 16.70 3.06 -12.29
C SER A 98 18.16 2.83 -11.88
N ASN A 99 18.92 3.90 -11.64
CA ASN A 99 20.31 3.85 -11.21
C ASN A 99 20.46 3.75 -9.68
N GLY A 100 19.35 3.64 -8.93
CA GLY A 100 19.36 3.56 -7.47
C GLY A 100 19.89 4.83 -6.79
N GLN A 101 19.74 6.00 -7.43
CA GLN A 101 20.16 7.26 -6.83
C GLN A 101 19.31 7.57 -5.60
N PRO A 102 19.91 8.04 -4.48
CA PRO A 102 19.16 8.42 -3.29
C PRO A 102 18.16 9.55 -3.58
N ILE A 103 16.89 9.32 -3.27
CA ILE A 103 15.79 10.28 -3.48
C ILE A 103 16.08 11.63 -2.79
N SER A 104 16.72 11.61 -1.62
CA SER A 104 17.10 12.83 -0.88
C SER A 104 18.07 13.72 -1.67
N ILE A 105 19.08 13.15 -2.32
CA ILE A 105 20.05 13.91 -3.14
C ILE A 105 19.32 14.57 -4.31
N ILE A 106 18.40 13.82 -4.95
CA ILE A 106 17.64 14.36 -6.09
C ILE A 106 16.71 15.48 -5.64
N LYS A 107 16.06 15.31 -4.47
CA LYS A 107 15.21 16.35 -3.85
C LYS A 107 16.00 17.64 -3.66
N ASP A 108 17.16 17.57 -2.99
CA ASP A 108 18.00 18.73 -2.73
C ASP A 108 18.42 19.45 -4.02
N VAL A 109 18.76 18.68 -5.05
CA VAL A 109 19.12 19.22 -6.38
C VAL A 109 17.95 19.97 -7.03
N ILE A 110 16.74 19.42 -6.96
CA ILE A 110 15.55 20.07 -7.50
C ILE A 110 15.26 21.36 -6.71
N LEU A 111 15.31 21.31 -5.38
CA LEU A 111 15.07 22.46 -4.52
C LEU A 111 16.03 23.61 -4.84
N GLN A 112 17.34 23.34 -4.80
CA GLN A 112 18.38 24.34 -5.05
C GLN A 112 18.25 24.95 -6.46
N THR A 113 17.96 24.13 -7.46
CA THR A 113 17.85 24.61 -8.86
C THR A 113 16.61 25.45 -9.05
N SER A 114 15.47 25.02 -8.51
CA SER A 114 14.21 25.74 -8.63
C SER A 114 14.29 27.11 -7.97
N GLN A 115 14.88 27.16 -6.78
CA GLN A 115 15.08 28.41 -6.04
C GLN A 115 16.03 29.36 -6.77
N CYS A 116 17.16 28.85 -7.27
CA CYS A 116 18.09 29.64 -8.09
C CYS A 116 17.41 30.23 -9.36
N ILE A 117 16.55 29.48 -10.03
CA ILE A 117 15.80 29.96 -11.20
C ILE A 117 14.80 31.05 -10.79
N GLN A 118 14.08 30.84 -9.68
CA GLN A 118 13.07 31.77 -9.17
C GLN A 118 13.68 33.09 -8.66
N ASP A 119 14.86 33.04 -8.05
CA ASP A 119 15.59 34.23 -7.60
C ASP A 119 16.08 35.09 -8.79
N GLN A 120 16.35 34.45 -9.93
CA GLN A 120 16.89 35.11 -11.12
C GLN A 120 15.82 35.54 -12.12
N THR A 121 14.64 34.91 -12.09
CA THR A 121 13.62 35.06 -13.13
C THR A 121 12.21 34.90 -12.55
N ASN A 122 11.22 35.52 -13.18
CA ASN A 122 9.81 35.26 -12.89
C ASN A 122 9.27 34.04 -13.68
N CYS A 123 10.13 33.05 -13.94
CA CYS A 123 9.78 31.88 -14.74
C CYS A 123 8.98 30.87 -13.92
N GLU A 124 7.84 30.42 -14.46
CA GLU A 124 7.06 29.37 -13.82
C GLU A 124 7.68 27.99 -14.09
N ILE A 125 7.93 27.24 -13.02
CA ILE A 125 8.51 25.91 -13.11
C ILE A 125 7.42 24.86 -12.94
N PHE A 126 7.40 23.91 -13.87
CA PHE A 126 6.54 22.74 -13.85
C PHE A 126 7.40 21.48 -13.82
N ILE A 127 7.10 20.56 -12.90
CA ILE A 127 7.75 19.26 -12.85
C ILE A 127 6.72 18.19 -13.20
N CYS A 128 7.09 17.27 -14.08
CA CYS A 128 6.26 16.14 -14.44
C CYS A 128 6.52 14.96 -13.50
N LYS A 129 5.46 14.34 -12.99
CA LYS A 129 5.55 12.99 -12.44
C LYS A 129 6.10 12.05 -13.51
N ILE A 130 6.98 11.15 -13.12
CA ILE A 130 7.58 10.17 -14.02
C ILE A 130 6.52 9.14 -14.38
N SER A 131 6.40 8.84 -15.67
CA SER A 131 5.51 7.78 -16.14
C SER A 131 5.94 6.41 -15.58
N PRO A 132 5.00 5.45 -15.40
CA PRO A 132 5.35 4.11 -14.95
C PRO A 132 6.45 3.49 -15.82
N ARG A 133 7.38 2.77 -15.19
CA ARG A 133 8.41 2.01 -15.89
C ARG A 133 8.32 0.53 -15.51
N ARG A 134 8.72 -0.35 -16.43
CA ARG A 134 8.75 -1.81 -16.19
C ARG A 134 9.94 -2.25 -15.35
N ASP A 135 11.06 -1.56 -15.46
CA ASP A 135 12.34 -1.92 -14.83
C ASP A 135 12.44 -1.49 -13.37
N VAL A 136 11.73 -0.44 -12.97
CA VAL A 136 11.80 0.10 -11.61
C VAL A 136 10.47 0.75 -11.20
N ASP A 137 10.16 0.69 -9.91
CA ASP A 137 9.02 1.42 -9.34
C ASP A 137 9.40 2.89 -9.09
N VAL A 138 8.61 3.81 -9.66
CA VAL A 138 8.83 5.25 -9.58
C VAL A 138 7.87 5.95 -8.62
N ARG A 139 7.00 5.22 -7.91
CA ARG A 139 5.96 5.81 -7.05
C ARG A 139 6.54 6.63 -5.91
N ASP A 140 7.54 6.10 -5.20
CA ASP A 140 8.21 6.84 -4.11
C ASP A 140 8.88 8.12 -4.62
N PHE A 141 9.46 8.07 -5.82
CA PHE A 141 10.02 9.25 -6.47
C PHE A 141 8.93 10.28 -6.80
N ASN A 142 7.80 9.84 -7.33
CA ASN A 142 6.66 10.72 -7.62
C ASN A 142 6.05 11.32 -6.34
N SER A 143 6.01 10.58 -5.23
CA SER A 143 5.63 11.12 -3.92
C SER A 143 6.61 12.20 -3.45
N MET A 144 7.92 12.01 -3.62
CA MET A 144 8.89 13.06 -3.33
C MET A 144 8.65 14.33 -4.17
N LEU A 145 8.26 14.19 -5.44
CA LEU A 145 7.92 15.36 -6.27
C LEU A 145 6.67 16.11 -5.77
N GLU A 146 5.71 15.41 -5.16
CA GLU A 146 4.56 16.04 -4.50
C GLU A 146 5.00 16.84 -3.26
N ASP A 147 5.93 16.31 -2.48
CA ASP A 147 6.52 17.02 -1.34
C ASP A 147 7.25 18.29 -1.81
N VAL A 148 8.07 18.19 -2.87
CA VAL A 148 8.77 19.35 -3.46
C VAL A 148 7.79 20.43 -3.94
N SER A 149 6.69 20.04 -4.59
CA SER A 149 5.66 20.97 -5.06
C SER A 149 4.90 21.65 -3.91
N SER A 150 4.93 21.05 -2.71
CA SER A 150 4.35 21.64 -1.50
C SER A 150 5.32 22.59 -0.79
N GLU A 151 6.63 22.37 -0.94
CA GLU A 151 7.69 23.19 -0.32
C GLU A 151 8.08 24.43 -1.14
N LEU A 152 7.96 24.36 -2.48
CA LEU A 152 8.34 25.44 -3.39
C LEU A 152 7.18 25.85 -4.30
N PRO A 153 7.20 27.06 -4.90
CA PRO A 153 6.21 27.49 -5.88
C PRO A 153 6.46 26.84 -7.26
N VAL A 154 6.64 25.52 -7.26
CA VAL A 154 6.77 24.66 -8.43
C VAL A 154 5.45 23.92 -8.61
N LYS A 155 4.96 23.87 -9.85
CA LYS A 155 3.69 23.19 -10.18
C LYS A 155 3.94 21.76 -10.64
N LEU A 156 3.13 20.83 -10.19
CA LEU A 156 3.23 19.43 -10.59
C LEU A 156 2.29 19.11 -11.75
N ILE A 157 2.77 18.34 -12.72
CA ILE A 157 1.98 17.78 -13.82
C ILE A 157 1.93 16.26 -13.65
N ASP A 158 0.72 15.72 -13.56
CA ASP A 158 0.50 14.28 -13.43
C ASP A 158 0.59 13.56 -14.78
N CYS A 159 1.82 13.25 -15.18
CA CYS A 159 2.09 12.42 -16.35
C CYS A 159 2.08 10.92 -16.03
N TYR A 160 1.91 10.51 -14.77
CA TYR A 160 1.88 9.09 -14.38
C TYR A 160 0.52 8.48 -14.74
N ASN A 161 -0.57 9.13 -14.32
CA ASN A 161 -1.91 8.57 -14.46
C ASN A 161 -2.40 8.46 -15.91
N CYS A 162 -1.81 9.20 -16.86
CA CYS A 162 -2.14 9.05 -18.28
C CYS A 162 -1.71 7.68 -18.87
N PHE A 163 -0.89 6.90 -18.15
CA PHE A 163 -0.45 5.55 -18.50
C PHE A 163 -1.11 4.45 -17.67
N VAL A 164 -2.01 4.79 -16.75
CA VAL A 164 -2.63 3.85 -15.82
C VAL A 164 -4.14 3.84 -16.04
N TYR A 165 -4.73 2.65 -16.17
CA TYR A 165 -6.18 2.50 -16.24
C TYR A 165 -6.81 2.73 -14.87
N GLY A 166 -8.12 3.04 -14.82
CA GLY A 166 -8.83 3.27 -13.56
C GLY A 166 -8.84 2.07 -12.59
N ASN A 167 -8.47 0.87 -13.05
CA ASN A 167 -8.29 -0.32 -12.22
C ASN A 167 -6.85 -0.49 -11.70
N GLY A 168 -5.97 0.49 -11.92
CA GLY A 168 -4.56 0.48 -11.51
C GLY A 168 -3.62 -0.27 -12.45
N GLN A 169 -4.11 -0.89 -13.53
CA GLN A 169 -3.25 -1.61 -14.47
C GLN A 169 -2.56 -0.67 -15.46
N LEU A 170 -1.33 -1.01 -15.85
CA LEU A 170 -0.60 -0.27 -16.87
C LEU A 170 -1.24 -0.44 -18.25
N ALA A 171 -1.38 0.67 -18.96
CA ALA A 171 -1.82 0.70 -20.35
C ALA A 171 -0.68 0.28 -21.28
N ASN A 172 -0.35 -1.01 -21.33
CA ASN A 172 0.78 -1.58 -22.08
C ASN A 172 0.91 -1.08 -23.53
N ARG A 173 -0.21 -0.81 -24.22
CA ARG A 173 -0.23 -0.26 -25.59
C ARG A 173 0.40 1.15 -25.73
N LEU A 174 0.50 1.89 -24.63
CA LEU A 174 1.11 3.21 -24.59
C LEU A 174 2.65 3.14 -24.45
N PHE A 175 3.20 1.95 -24.24
CA PHE A 175 4.64 1.74 -24.17
C PHE A 175 5.15 1.03 -25.42
N ARG A 176 6.45 1.18 -25.68
CA ARG A 176 7.21 0.33 -26.59
C ARG A 176 7.43 -1.04 -25.95
N PRO A 177 7.92 -2.04 -26.70
CA PRO A 177 8.23 -3.36 -26.15
C PRO A 177 9.18 -3.32 -24.94
N ASP A 178 10.05 -2.32 -24.86
CA ASP A 178 10.96 -2.09 -23.73
C ASP A 178 10.25 -1.79 -22.40
N GLY A 179 8.98 -1.37 -22.41
CA GLY A 179 8.23 -1.03 -21.21
C GLY A 179 8.75 0.22 -20.48
N ILE A 180 9.58 1.03 -21.13
CA ILE A 180 10.17 2.25 -20.58
C ILE A 180 9.77 3.43 -21.46
N HIS A 181 9.98 3.32 -22.76
CA HIS A 181 9.71 4.42 -23.68
C HIS A 181 8.25 4.40 -24.14
N PRO A 182 7.62 5.58 -24.30
CA PRO A 182 6.29 5.65 -24.85
C PRO A 182 6.26 5.24 -26.34
N SER A 183 5.17 4.56 -26.73
CA SER A 183 4.78 4.41 -28.13
C SER A 183 4.31 5.76 -28.70
N ASN A 184 4.03 5.86 -30.00
CA ASN A 184 3.47 7.10 -30.58
C ASN A 184 2.16 7.53 -29.88
N TYR A 185 1.34 6.56 -29.47
CA TYR A 185 0.13 6.80 -28.68
C TYR A 185 0.49 7.26 -27.27
N GLY A 186 1.46 6.62 -26.61
CA GLY A 186 1.95 7.06 -25.31
C GLY A 186 2.50 8.49 -25.31
N SER A 187 3.30 8.85 -26.31
CA SER A 187 3.82 10.22 -26.45
C SER A 187 2.70 11.22 -26.68
N SER A 188 1.65 10.84 -27.42
CA SER A 188 0.47 11.68 -27.60
C SER A 188 -0.33 11.84 -26.30
N SER A 189 -0.49 10.77 -25.52
CA SER A 189 -1.11 10.81 -24.18
C SER A 189 -0.32 11.69 -23.21
N LEU A 190 1.01 11.57 -23.21
CA LEU A 190 1.91 12.40 -22.40
C LEU A 190 1.77 13.88 -22.76
N VAL A 191 1.80 14.21 -24.05
CA VAL A 191 1.60 15.60 -24.53
C VAL A 191 0.23 16.12 -24.14
N ALA A 192 -0.82 15.29 -24.21
CA ALA A 192 -2.15 15.67 -23.80
C ALA A 192 -2.21 16.01 -22.30
N ALA A 193 -1.59 15.19 -21.44
CA ALA A 193 -1.50 15.43 -20.00
C ALA A 193 -0.77 16.74 -19.68
N ILE A 194 0.37 16.99 -20.32
CA ILE A 194 1.09 18.27 -20.18
C ILE A 194 0.22 19.44 -20.66
N ASN A 195 -0.48 19.27 -21.79
CA ASN A 195 -1.30 20.31 -22.38
C ASN A 195 -2.55 20.69 -21.55
N GLU A 196 -2.98 19.84 -20.61
CA GLU A 196 -4.07 20.16 -19.68
C GLU A 196 -3.65 21.22 -18.65
N VAL A 197 -2.36 21.29 -18.30
CA VAL A 197 -1.82 22.24 -17.33
C VAL A 197 -1.12 23.42 -18.03
N VAL A 198 -0.31 23.13 -19.04
CA VAL A 198 0.46 24.13 -19.80
C VAL A 198 0.13 24.00 -21.26
N HIS A 199 -0.51 25.01 -21.85
CA HIS A 199 -0.88 24.97 -23.26
C HIS A 199 0.36 24.92 -24.18
N ILE A 200 0.66 23.73 -24.72
CA ILE A 200 1.83 23.48 -25.57
C ILE A 200 1.49 23.07 -27.00
N THR A 201 0.23 22.77 -27.33
CA THR A 201 -0.20 22.28 -28.65
C THR A 201 -0.91 23.35 -29.48
N LYS A 202 -0.79 23.30 -30.82
CA LYS A 202 -1.45 24.28 -31.70
C LYS A 202 -2.99 24.19 -31.61
N LYS A 203 -3.69 25.33 -31.58
CA LYS A 203 -5.17 25.41 -31.52
C LYS A 203 -5.91 24.55 -32.57
N ARG A 204 -5.38 24.43 -33.80
CA ARG A 204 -6.00 23.62 -34.87
C ARG A 204 -6.04 22.12 -34.56
N MET A 205 -5.08 21.61 -33.80
CA MET A 205 -5.05 20.21 -33.36
C MET A 205 -6.01 19.93 -32.20
N GLN A 206 -6.34 20.94 -31.38
CA GLN A 206 -7.27 20.76 -30.26
C GLN A 206 -8.68 20.42 -30.73
N GLN A 207 -9.16 21.06 -31.81
CA GLN A 207 -10.48 20.77 -32.38
C GLN A 207 -10.56 19.33 -32.90
N GLN A 208 -9.50 18.84 -33.56
CA GLN A 208 -9.45 17.46 -34.05
C GLN A 208 -9.32 16.43 -32.91
N GLN A 209 -8.53 16.70 -31.87
CA GLN A 209 -8.43 15.83 -30.69
C GLN A 209 -9.70 15.83 -29.84
N GLN A 210 -10.41 16.96 -29.72
CA GLN A 210 -11.71 17.00 -29.05
C GLN A 210 -12.77 16.20 -29.82
N GLN A 211 -12.80 16.29 -31.16
CA GLN A 211 -13.66 15.45 -31.99
C GLN A 211 -13.31 13.96 -31.86
N HIS A 212 -12.02 13.60 -31.87
CA HIS A 212 -11.60 12.20 -31.68
C HIS A 212 -11.92 11.68 -30.28
N ARG A 213 -11.74 12.49 -29.22
CA ARG A 213 -12.15 12.11 -27.85
C ARG A 213 -13.66 11.95 -27.72
N GLN A 214 -14.46 12.79 -28.37
CA GLN A 214 -15.91 12.60 -28.42
C GLN A 214 -16.30 11.33 -29.16
N LEU A 215 -15.62 11.00 -30.26
CA LEU A 215 -15.82 9.75 -30.99
C LEU A 215 -15.43 8.53 -30.17
N ASP A 216 -14.30 8.56 -29.47
CA ASP A 216 -13.85 7.47 -28.57
C ASP A 216 -14.75 7.31 -27.35
N GLN A 217 -15.21 8.41 -26.74
CA GLN A 217 -16.20 8.36 -25.65
C GLN A 217 -17.54 7.82 -26.15
N ASN A 218 -17.97 8.19 -27.36
CA ASN A 218 -19.18 7.67 -27.98
C ASN A 218 -19.02 6.18 -28.37
N GLN A 219 -17.84 5.74 -28.80
CA GLN A 219 -17.55 4.34 -29.03
C GLN A 219 -17.53 3.55 -27.72
N ARG A 220 -16.92 4.08 -26.65
CA ARG A 220 -16.97 3.48 -25.31
C ARG A 220 -18.40 3.38 -24.76
N ARG A 221 -19.24 4.38 -25.00
CA ARG A 221 -20.68 4.33 -24.66
C ARG A 221 -21.43 3.29 -25.49
N ARG A 222 -21.03 3.06 -26.74
CA ARG A 222 -21.62 2.02 -27.61
C ARG A 222 -21.18 0.62 -27.20
N THR A 223 -19.91 0.41 -26.86
CA THR A 223 -19.43 -0.88 -26.35
C THR A 223 -20.00 -1.17 -24.97
N SER A 224 -20.03 -0.20 -24.05
CA SER A 224 -20.63 -0.39 -22.72
C SER A 224 -22.13 -0.69 -22.79
N ASN A 225 -22.87 -0.09 -23.72
CA ASN A 225 -24.28 -0.44 -23.96
C ASN A 225 -24.45 -1.80 -24.65
N GLY A 226 -23.49 -2.21 -25.49
CA GLY A 226 -23.46 -3.56 -26.07
C GLY A 226 -23.22 -4.62 -25.00
N ASP A 227 -22.23 -4.40 -24.15
CA ASP A 227 -21.86 -5.28 -23.04
C ASP A 227 -22.98 -5.34 -21.98
N PHE A 228 -23.65 -4.22 -21.70
CA PHE A 228 -24.82 -4.22 -20.82
C PHE A 228 -26.00 -4.99 -21.41
N LYS A 229 -26.26 -4.87 -22.72
CA LYS A 229 -27.33 -5.63 -23.39
C LYS A 229 -27.01 -7.13 -23.49
N ASN A 230 -25.74 -7.48 -23.72
CA ASN A 230 -25.27 -8.86 -23.74
C ASN A 230 -25.31 -9.48 -22.35
N GLY A 231 -24.82 -8.78 -21.33
CA GLY A 231 -24.93 -9.19 -19.92
C GLY A 231 -26.38 -9.32 -19.48
N HIS A 232 -27.29 -8.47 -19.95
CA HIS A 232 -28.73 -8.60 -19.65
C HIS A 232 -29.38 -9.79 -20.38
N ARG A 233 -28.90 -10.16 -21.58
CA ARG A 233 -29.30 -11.40 -22.26
C ARG A 233 -28.78 -12.63 -21.53
N GLU A 234 -27.51 -12.64 -21.15
CA GLU A 234 -26.89 -13.73 -20.39
C GLU A 234 -27.54 -13.91 -19.03
N TYR A 235 -27.82 -12.82 -18.31
CA TYR A 235 -28.57 -12.86 -17.05
C TYR A 235 -29.97 -13.46 -17.24
N ARG A 236 -30.68 -13.09 -18.32
CA ARG A 236 -32.02 -13.63 -18.62
C ARG A 236 -31.96 -15.12 -18.98
N SER A 237 -30.90 -15.55 -19.67
CA SER A 237 -30.65 -16.96 -20.01
C SER A 237 -30.15 -17.79 -18.83
N ALA A 238 -29.47 -17.18 -17.86
CA ALA A 238 -28.95 -17.84 -16.65
C ALA A 238 -29.96 -17.86 -15.49
N LYS A 239 -31.01 -17.03 -15.53
CA LYS A 239 -32.06 -16.96 -14.52
C LYS A 239 -32.75 -18.31 -14.22
N PRO A 240 -33.05 -19.18 -15.21
CA PRO A 240 -33.54 -20.53 -14.95
C PRO A 240 -32.51 -21.38 -14.19
N ASN A 241 -31.22 -21.31 -14.57
CA ASN A 241 -30.15 -22.07 -13.93
C ASN A 241 -29.90 -21.64 -12.48
N PHE A 242 -30.07 -20.36 -12.17
CA PHE A 242 -30.04 -19.87 -10.78
C PHE A 242 -31.22 -20.42 -9.96
N GLN A 243 -32.40 -20.58 -10.54
CA GLN A 243 -33.54 -21.19 -9.85
C GLN A 243 -33.30 -22.69 -9.58
N TYR A 244 -32.71 -23.42 -10.52
CA TYR A 244 -32.30 -24.82 -10.30
C TYR A 244 -31.19 -24.94 -9.26
N GLY A 245 -30.21 -24.04 -9.27
CA GLY A 245 -29.14 -23.99 -8.26
C GLY A 245 -29.68 -23.67 -6.86
N LEU A 246 -30.64 -22.73 -6.74
CA LEU A 246 -31.29 -22.41 -5.46
C LEU A 246 -32.12 -23.59 -4.94
N HIS A 247 -32.74 -24.36 -5.84
CA HIS A 247 -33.46 -25.57 -5.48
C HIS A 247 -32.49 -26.68 -5.03
N GLY A 248 -31.35 -26.83 -5.69
CA GLY A 248 -30.27 -27.73 -5.27
C GLY A 248 -29.70 -27.37 -3.89
N PHE A 249 -29.47 -26.09 -3.64
CA PHE A 249 -28.98 -25.60 -2.34
C PHE A 249 -30.01 -25.83 -1.22
N ARG A 250 -31.30 -25.60 -1.48
CA ARG A 250 -32.37 -25.89 -0.53
C ARG A 250 -32.50 -27.38 -0.23
N ASN A 251 -32.32 -28.24 -1.23
CA ASN A 251 -32.32 -29.69 -1.04
C ASN A 251 -31.09 -30.13 -0.22
N GLY A 252 -29.88 -29.67 -0.58
CA GLY A 252 -28.67 -29.97 0.20
C GLY A 252 -28.74 -29.45 1.64
N HIS A 253 -29.35 -28.30 1.88
CA HIS A 253 -29.58 -27.79 3.23
C HIS A 253 -30.60 -28.64 4.01
N ARG A 254 -31.61 -29.20 3.34
CA ARG A 254 -32.55 -30.15 3.96
C ARG A 254 -31.84 -31.45 4.31
N ASP A 255 -30.99 -31.97 3.43
CA ASP A 255 -30.22 -33.20 3.66
C ASP A 255 -29.22 -33.02 4.81
N PHE A 256 -28.54 -31.87 4.87
CA PHE A 256 -27.67 -31.52 5.99
C PHE A 256 -28.42 -31.46 7.32
N ARG A 257 -29.62 -30.88 7.33
CA ARG A 257 -30.46 -30.81 8.53
C ARG A 257 -30.94 -32.20 8.98
N ASN A 258 -31.28 -33.07 8.03
CA ASN A 258 -31.64 -34.46 8.31
C ASN A 258 -30.44 -35.24 8.88
N GLY A 259 -29.26 -35.11 8.25
CA GLY A 259 -28.03 -35.72 8.76
C GLY A 259 -27.63 -35.21 10.15
N TYR A 260 -27.86 -33.93 10.44
CA TYR A 260 -27.66 -33.39 11.78
C TYR A 260 -28.64 -33.98 12.81
N HIS A 261 -29.91 -34.21 12.42
CA HIS A 261 -30.87 -34.90 13.26
C HIS A 261 -30.48 -36.36 13.51
N ASP A 262 -30.02 -37.07 12.49
CA ASP A 262 -29.54 -38.46 12.61
C ASP A 262 -28.30 -38.55 13.50
N PHE A 263 -27.36 -37.61 13.35
CA PHE A 263 -26.19 -37.50 14.22
C PHE A 263 -26.60 -37.26 15.68
N ARG A 264 -27.56 -36.35 15.92
CA ARG A 264 -28.06 -36.07 17.28
C ARG A 264 -28.79 -37.27 17.87
N LYS A 265 -29.53 -38.03 17.05
CA LYS A 265 -30.17 -39.28 17.46
C LYS A 265 -29.13 -40.34 17.82
N GLY A 266 -28.12 -40.55 16.97
CA GLY A 266 -27.00 -41.45 17.25
C GLY A 266 -26.22 -41.05 18.51
N HIS A 267 -26.03 -39.76 18.75
CA HIS A 267 -25.41 -39.27 19.98
C HIS A 267 -26.30 -39.53 21.22
N HIS A 268 -27.62 -39.42 21.09
CA HIS A 268 -28.55 -39.78 22.15
C HIS A 268 -28.54 -41.29 22.41
N ASP A 269 -28.49 -42.11 21.37
CA ASP A 269 -28.40 -43.57 21.46
C ASP A 269 -27.07 -44.00 22.10
N PHE A 270 -25.97 -43.35 21.74
CA PHE A 270 -24.67 -43.55 22.38
C PHE A 270 -24.69 -43.19 23.87
N ARG A 271 -25.30 -42.04 24.22
CA ARG A 271 -25.44 -41.62 25.61
C ARG A 271 -26.34 -42.58 26.41
N ASN A 272 -27.41 -43.08 25.81
CA ASN A 272 -28.27 -44.09 26.41
C ASN A 272 -27.54 -45.44 26.57
N GLY A 273 -26.78 -45.86 25.56
CA GLY A 273 -25.92 -47.05 25.63
C GLY A 273 -24.86 -46.92 26.71
N HIS A 274 -24.25 -45.74 26.85
CA HIS A 274 -23.34 -45.41 27.94
C HIS A 274 -24.07 -45.48 29.29
N HIS A 275 -25.23 -44.86 29.45
CA HIS A 275 -26.00 -45.00 30.69
C HIS A 275 -26.43 -46.44 31.00
N ASN A 276 -26.72 -47.26 29.99
CA ASN A 276 -27.02 -48.68 30.15
C ASN A 276 -25.78 -49.48 30.52
N PHE A 277 -24.62 -49.18 29.95
CA PHE A 277 -23.33 -49.77 30.32
C PHE A 277 -22.97 -49.45 31.77
N PHE A 278 -23.20 -48.21 32.21
CA PHE A 278 -22.99 -47.79 33.59
C PHE A 278 -24.09 -48.27 34.55
N ARG A 279 -25.30 -48.58 34.07
CA ARG A 279 -26.34 -49.29 34.85
C ARG A 279 -26.09 -50.79 34.95
N GLN A 280 -25.51 -51.40 33.92
CA GLN A 280 -25.11 -52.82 33.90
C GLN A 280 -23.75 -53.07 34.59
N HIS A 281 -23.22 -52.09 35.32
CA HIS A 281 -22.20 -52.33 36.35
C HIS A 281 -22.79 -53.09 37.57
N ASP A 282 -23.54 -54.16 37.30
CA ASP A 282 -23.79 -55.28 38.22
C ASP A 282 -22.48 -55.86 38.76
N LEU A 283 -21.34 -55.60 38.12
CA LEU A 283 -20.03 -55.90 38.67
C LEU A 283 -19.73 -55.18 39.99
N ARG A 284 -20.29 -53.99 40.24
CA ARG A 284 -20.08 -53.30 41.52
C ARG A 284 -20.91 -53.90 42.64
N ASN A 285 -22.15 -54.30 42.35
CA ASN A 285 -23.01 -54.99 43.31
C ASN A 285 -22.52 -56.42 43.55
N ALA A 286 -22.20 -57.19 42.49
CA ALA A 286 -21.59 -58.51 42.62
C ALA A 286 -20.25 -58.48 43.37
N HIS A 287 -19.45 -57.42 43.22
CA HIS A 287 -18.21 -57.27 43.98
C HIS A 287 -18.44 -56.87 45.45
N LEU A 288 -19.53 -56.17 45.75
CA LEU A 288 -19.94 -55.87 47.13
C LEU A 288 -20.56 -57.10 47.81
N ASP A 289 -21.35 -57.89 47.08
CA ASP A 289 -21.95 -59.14 47.58
C ASP A 289 -20.87 -60.18 47.87
N THR A 290 -19.94 -60.40 46.92
CA THR A 290 -18.78 -61.29 47.15
C THR A 290 -17.87 -60.80 48.28
N ARG A 291 -17.73 -59.48 48.47
CA ARG A 291 -17.00 -58.92 49.60
C ARG A 291 -17.74 -59.13 50.92
N SER A 292 -19.06 -59.01 50.94
CA SER A 292 -19.88 -59.28 52.14
C SER A 292 -19.78 -60.75 52.54
N GLU A 293 -19.95 -61.68 51.60
CA GLU A 293 -19.82 -63.12 51.85
C GLU A 293 -18.42 -63.50 52.36
N TYR A 294 -17.36 -62.87 51.81
CA TYR A 294 -15.99 -63.09 52.30
C TYR A 294 -15.79 -62.52 53.72
N GLN A 295 -16.43 -61.40 54.04
CA GLN A 295 -16.37 -60.77 55.36
C GLN A 295 -17.10 -61.63 56.40
N ASP A 296 -18.25 -62.20 56.04
CA ASP A 296 -19.05 -63.08 56.90
C ASP A 296 -18.32 -64.39 57.18
N CYS A 297 -17.73 -65.02 56.15
CA CYS A 297 -16.90 -66.22 56.32
C CYS A 297 -15.66 -65.94 57.20
N HIS A 298 -15.07 -64.74 57.11
CA HIS A 298 -13.95 -64.34 57.95
C HIS A 298 -14.37 -64.08 59.40
N ASN A 299 -15.59 -63.61 59.65
CA ASN A 299 -16.15 -63.42 60.98
C ASN A 299 -16.49 -64.76 61.66
N GLU A 300 -17.10 -65.70 60.94
CA GLU A 300 -17.34 -67.06 61.43
C GLU A 300 -16.02 -67.75 61.82
N ASN A 301 -14.96 -67.59 61.01
CA ASN A 301 -13.63 -68.11 61.34
C ASN A 301 -12.98 -67.44 62.55
N ARG A 302 -13.32 -66.17 62.84
CA ARG A 302 -12.88 -65.49 64.07
C ARG A 302 -13.60 -66.02 65.30
N ASP A 303 -14.90 -66.27 65.20
CA ASP A 303 -15.69 -66.85 66.29
C ASP A 303 -15.22 -68.27 66.64
N PHE A 304 -14.92 -69.11 65.63
CA PHE A 304 -14.30 -70.41 65.87
C PHE A 304 -12.92 -70.31 66.57
N ARG A 305 -12.10 -69.32 66.23
CA ARG A 305 -10.81 -69.09 66.93
C ARG A 305 -10.98 -68.52 68.35
N TYR A 306 -12.03 -67.74 68.59
CA TYR A 306 -12.34 -67.19 69.90
C TYR A 306 -12.82 -68.28 70.86
N VAL A 307 -13.72 -69.16 70.40
CA VAL A 307 -14.17 -70.34 71.16
C VAL A 307 -13.01 -71.31 71.42
N ARG A 308 -12.12 -71.53 70.43
CA ARG A 308 -10.97 -72.44 70.58
C ARG A 308 -9.87 -71.90 71.51
N ARG A 309 -9.74 -70.57 71.68
CA ARG A 309 -8.80 -69.96 72.64
C ARG A 309 -9.35 -69.91 74.06
N HIS A 310 -10.66 -69.74 74.25
CA HIS A 310 -11.25 -69.67 75.58
C HIS A 310 -11.50 -71.03 76.23
N VAL A 311 -11.67 -72.10 75.44
CA VAL A 311 -11.77 -73.46 75.99
C VAL A 311 -10.40 -74.06 76.40
N ASN A 312 -9.28 -73.49 75.92
CA ASN A 312 -7.93 -74.04 76.18
C ASN A 312 -7.08 -73.25 77.19
N HIS A 313 -7.59 -72.16 77.80
CA HIS A 313 -6.80 -71.34 78.73
C HIS A 313 -7.21 -71.40 80.20
N GLU A 314 -8.25 -72.17 80.56
CA GLU A 314 -8.66 -72.36 81.96
C GLU A 314 -8.05 -73.60 82.65
N ASN A 315 -7.31 -74.45 81.95
CA ASN A 315 -6.63 -75.59 82.55
C ASN A 315 -5.10 -75.52 82.34
N SER A 316 -4.36 -75.35 83.44
CA SER A 316 -2.88 -75.36 83.57
C SER A 316 -2.15 -74.02 83.62
N ARG A 317 -2.31 -73.27 84.72
CA ARG A 317 -1.22 -72.42 85.22
C ARG A 317 -0.67 -73.03 86.50
N HIS A 318 0.42 -73.79 86.38
CA HIS A 318 1.23 -74.26 87.51
C HIS A 318 2.19 -73.13 87.91
N CYS A 319 2.39 -72.93 89.21
CA CYS A 319 3.38 -72.00 89.72
C CYS A 319 4.79 -72.45 89.33
N THR A 320 5.56 -71.63 88.62
CA THR A 320 6.90 -72.02 88.15
C THR A 320 7.94 -72.14 89.26
N ASN A 321 7.67 -71.61 90.47
CA ASN A 321 8.57 -71.73 91.62
C ASN A 321 8.37 -73.05 92.40
N CYS A 322 7.13 -73.55 92.53
CA CYS A 322 6.83 -74.74 93.35
C CYS A 322 6.14 -75.89 92.62
N GLY A 323 5.70 -75.69 91.37
CA GLY A 323 5.02 -76.69 90.54
C GLY A 323 3.55 -76.97 90.91
N ARG A 324 2.97 -76.31 91.93
CA ARG A 324 1.57 -76.50 92.32
C ARG A 324 0.60 -75.68 91.48
N GLN A 325 -0.61 -76.18 91.29
CA GLN A 325 -1.70 -75.51 90.56
C GLN A 325 -2.38 -74.41 91.42
N ASN A 326 -3.18 -73.56 90.79
CA ASN A 326 -4.08 -72.56 91.40
C ASN A 326 -3.45 -71.31 92.03
N HIS A 327 -2.18 -71.03 91.79
CA HIS A 327 -1.59 -69.71 92.06
C HIS A 327 -0.44 -69.43 91.09
N VAL A 328 -0.09 -68.16 90.94
CA VAL A 328 1.06 -67.73 90.12
C VAL A 328 2.30 -67.49 90.98
N THR A 329 3.47 -67.52 90.36
CA THR A 329 4.79 -67.43 91.02
C THR A 329 4.96 -66.23 91.95
N ARG A 330 4.23 -65.13 91.72
CA ARG A 330 4.27 -63.94 92.58
C ARG A 330 3.70 -64.18 93.99
N ASP A 331 2.75 -65.12 94.10
CA ASP A 331 2.02 -65.37 95.36
C ASP A 331 2.53 -66.64 96.07
N CYS A 332 3.65 -67.20 95.60
CA CYS A 332 4.26 -68.40 96.15
C CYS A 332 5.04 -68.08 97.44
N ARG A 333 4.64 -68.69 98.56
CA ARG A 333 5.25 -68.48 99.89
C ARG A 333 6.57 -69.24 100.12
N LEU A 334 7.01 -70.06 99.17
CA LEU A 334 8.32 -70.73 99.23
C LEU A 334 9.43 -69.79 98.76
N PRO A 335 10.63 -69.83 99.37
CA PRO A 335 11.78 -69.05 98.90
C PRO A 335 12.06 -69.39 97.44
N LYS A 336 12.41 -68.37 96.64
CA LYS A 336 12.73 -68.56 95.22
C LYS A 336 13.88 -69.55 95.11
N ARG A 337 13.72 -70.60 94.29
CA ARG A 337 14.86 -71.41 93.85
C ARG A 337 15.86 -70.47 93.16
N GLN A 338 17.08 -70.39 93.70
CA GLN A 338 18.17 -69.67 93.05
C GLN A 338 18.54 -70.35 91.74
#